data_AF-A0A8B7CYJ7-F1
#
_entry.id   AF-A0A8B7CYJ7-F1
#
_cell.length_a   1.000
_cell.length_b   1.000
_cell.length_c   1.000
_cell.angle_alpha   90.00
_cell.angle_beta   90.00
_cell.angle_gamma   90.00
#
_symmetry.space_group_name_H-M   'P 1'
#
loop_
_entity.id
_entity.type
_entity.pdbx_description
1 polymer ?
#
loop_
_entity_poly.entity_id
_entity_poly.type
_entity_poly.pdbx_seq_one_letter_code
_entity_poly.pdbx_strand_id
1 'polypeptide(L)'
;MAEQRDNHVVEIPVDIEPQKQSLFADAALGAIQHHPLTEISKSPGHLLLLKLWQREEDLHGHRIGAIEARLETIRRGAFQLCCLYFAFHGISLTLLFTSSVNQSEDRRACKNWWVPSCLSLLTSLVLVCAVQIKICGYWKVSRHLQRERADGRALTRSIQELRMKGASFDLSKEPQTSKRMKSSSVEIKWRPLRWCSQNLVTICLLCFTGMIFPACKFIPCG
;
A
#
# COMPACT_ATOMS: atom_id res chain seq x y z
N MET A 1 -74.65 2.51 -13.42
CA MET A 1 -73.39 1.79 -13.09
C MET A 1 -72.39 2.16 -14.19
N ALA A 2 -71.51 3.12 -13.92
CA ALA A 2 -70.09 2.91 -13.57
C ALA A 2 -69.32 2.25 -14.75
N GLU A 3 -68.24 2.80 -15.30
CA GLU A 3 -67.10 3.42 -14.64
C GLU A 3 -66.28 4.29 -15.61
N GLN A 4 -65.70 5.35 -15.09
CA GLN A 4 -64.87 6.37 -15.75
C GLN A 4 -63.38 6.04 -15.52
N ARG A 5 -62.55 6.12 -16.55
CA ARG A 5 -61.07 6.14 -16.41
C ARG A 5 -60.55 7.49 -16.91
N ASP A 6 -60.21 8.36 -15.96
CA ASP A 6 -59.55 9.64 -16.21
C ASP A 6 -58.06 9.44 -16.47
N ASN A 7 -57.60 9.79 -17.68
CA ASN A 7 -56.19 10.06 -17.95
C ASN A 7 -56.00 11.58 -17.96
N HIS A 8 -55.46 12.10 -16.87
CA HIS A 8 -55.13 13.52 -16.74
C HIS A 8 -53.83 13.82 -17.50
N VAL A 9 -53.94 14.21 -18.77
CA VAL A 9 -52.83 14.78 -19.53
C VAL A 9 -52.78 16.27 -19.20
N VAL A 10 -51.79 16.68 -18.43
CA VAL A 10 -51.44 18.09 -18.22
C VAL A 10 -50.57 18.49 -19.41
N GLU A 11 -51.17 19.14 -20.40
CA GLU A 11 -50.42 19.89 -21.41
C GLU A 11 -49.84 21.12 -20.72
N ILE A 12 -48.52 21.14 -20.52
CA ILE A 12 -47.80 22.36 -20.16
C ILE A 12 -47.55 23.11 -21.47
N PRO A 13 -48.16 24.28 -21.70
CA PRO A 13 -47.88 25.06 -22.91
C PRO A 13 -46.43 25.53 -22.84
N VAL A 14 -45.63 25.00 -23.76
CA VAL A 14 -44.25 25.42 -23.97
C VAL A 14 -44.31 26.61 -24.93
N ASP A 15 -44.63 27.78 -24.37
CA ASP A 15 -44.41 29.08 -25.03
C ASP A 15 -42.90 29.34 -25.01
N ILE A 16 -42.17 28.77 -25.98
CA ILE A 16 -40.77 29.13 -26.23
C ILE A 16 -40.78 30.26 -27.24
N GLU A 17 -40.68 31.48 -26.73
CA GLU A 17 -40.25 32.62 -27.52
C GLU A 17 -38.87 32.33 -28.16
N PRO A 18 -38.74 32.44 -29.50
CA PRO A 18 -37.52 32.09 -30.22
C PRO A 18 -36.31 32.95 -29.84
N GLN A 19 -36.52 34.12 -29.23
CA GLN A 19 -35.47 35.07 -28.86
C GLN A 19 -34.70 34.68 -27.58
N LYS A 20 -35.31 33.89 -26.69
CA LYS A 20 -34.65 33.44 -25.44
C LYS A 20 -33.76 32.22 -25.69
N GLN A 21 -34.09 31.42 -26.70
CA GLN A 21 -33.32 30.23 -27.08
C GLN A 21 -32.00 30.60 -27.76
N SER A 22 -31.95 31.68 -28.55
CA SER A 22 -30.69 32.20 -29.10
C SER A 22 -29.79 32.78 -28.01
N LEU A 23 -30.35 33.48 -27.02
CA LEU A 23 -29.58 34.04 -25.90
C LEU A 23 -28.97 32.97 -25.00
N PHE A 24 -29.70 31.87 -24.75
CA PHE A 24 -29.18 30.71 -24.02
C PHE A 24 -28.20 29.89 -24.86
N ALA A 25 -28.40 29.79 -26.18
CA ALA A 25 -27.45 29.15 -27.08
C ALA A 25 -26.17 29.96 -27.22
N ASP A 26 -26.24 31.29 -27.25
CA ASP A 26 -25.09 32.21 -27.28
C ASP A 26 -24.38 32.29 -25.92
N ALA A 27 -25.11 32.23 -24.81
CA ALA A 27 -24.52 32.11 -23.48
C ALA A 27 -23.87 30.73 -23.27
N ALA A 28 -24.46 29.66 -23.81
CA ALA A 28 -23.86 28.33 -23.83
C ALA A 28 -22.66 28.28 -24.79
N LEU A 29 -22.71 28.92 -25.97
CA LEU A 29 -21.57 29.02 -26.89
C LEU A 29 -20.45 29.88 -26.30
N GLY A 30 -20.78 30.94 -25.57
CA GLY A 30 -19.83 31.78 -24.84
C GLY A 30 -19.20 31.04 -23.65
N ALA A 31 -19.98 30.24 -22.93
CA ALA A 31 -19.48 29.36 -21.86
C ALA A 31 -18.64 28.19 -22.40
N ILE A 32 -18.93 27.69 -23.62
CA ILE A 32 -18.12 26.70 -24.33
C ILE A 32 -16.86 27.33 -24.95
N GLN A 33 -16.92 28.59 -25.41
CA GLN A 33 -15.76 29.35 -25.87
C GLN A 33 -14.77 29.65 -24.75
N HIS A 34 -15.25 29.80 -23.51
CA HIS A 34 -14.45 29.94 -22.30
C HIS A 34 -14.17 28.62 -21.57
N HIS A 35 -14.24 27.48 -22.26
CA HIS A 35 -13.76 26.23 -21.69
C HIS A 35 -12.23 26.18 -21.82
N PRO A 36 -11.45 25.94 -20.75
CA PRO A 36 -9.98 25.90 -20.82
C PRO A 36 -9.41 24.88 -21.84
N LEU A 37 -10.23 23.94 -22.34
CA LEU A 37 -9.87 22.97 -23.37
C LEU A 37 -9.93 23.56 -24.80
N THR A 38 -10.75 24.59 -25.06
CA THR A 38 -10.82 25.30 -26.36
C THR A 38 -9.70 26.33 -26.50
N GLU A 39 -9.05 26.74 -25.41
CA GLU A 39 -7.84 27.56 -25.44
C GLU A 39 -6.56 26.72 -25.61
N ILE A 40 -6.52 25.51 -25.02
CA ILE A 40 -5.45 24.51 -25.24
C ILE A 40 -5.46 24.00 -26.69
N SER A 41 -6.62 23.89 -27.33
CA SER A 41 -6.72 23.47 -28.74
C SER A 41 -6.16 24.50 -29.73
N LYS A 42 -6.01 25.77 -29.33
CA LYS A 42 -5.39 26.83 -30.17
C LYS A 42 -3.86 26.69 -30.27
N SER A 43 -3.22 25.93 -29.37
CA SER A 43 -1.79 25.65 -29.43
C SER A 43 -1.53 24.14 -29.56
N PRO A 44 -0.98 23.64 -30.68
CA PRO A 44 -0.72 22.22 -30.88
C PRO A 44 0.29 21.63 -29.87
N GLY A 45 1.23 22.44 -29.35
CA GLY A 45 2.24 22.00 -28.37
C GLY A 45 1.66 21.62 -27.01
N HIS A 46 0.77 22.46 -26.46
CA HIS A 46 0.12 22.22 -25.17
C HIS A 46 -0.82 21.01 -25.18
N LEU A 47 -1.52 20.76 -26.30
CA LEU A 47 -2.37 19.58 -26.46
C LEU A 47 -1.53 18.29 -26.55
N LEU A 48 -0.38 18.34 -27.23
CA LEU A 48 0.55 17.22 -27.30
C LEU A 48 1.16 16.92 -25.93
N LEU A 49 1.58 17.95 -25.19
CA LEU A 49 2.11 17.80 -23.83
C LEU A 49 1.06 17.19 -22.88
N LEU A 50 -0.20 17.64 -22.96
CA LEU A 50 -1.29 17.08 -22.17
C LEU A 50 -1.49 15.58 -22.45
N LYS A 51 -1.47 15.18 -23.73
CA LYS A 51 -1.57 13.76 -24.11
C LYS A 51 -0.37 12.94 -23.62
N LEU A 52 0.85 13.49 -23.71
CA LEU A 52 2.05 12.83 -23.22
C LEU A 52 1.99 12.62 -21.70
N TRP A 53 1.60 13.64 -20.94
CA TRP A 53 1.50 13.54 -19.49
C TRP A 53 0.36 12.63 -19.03
N GLN A 54 -0.77 12.62 -19.73
CA GLN A 54 -1.86 11.68 -19.46
C GLN A 54 -1.41 10.23 -19.71
N ARG A 55 -0.62 9.98 -20.77
CA ARG A 55 0.00 8.67 -21.00
C ARG A 55 1.00 8.30 -19.91
N GLU A 56 1.81 9.24 -19.45
CA GLU A 56 2.77 8.98 -18.36
C GLU A 56 2.03 8.72 -17.03
N GLU A 57 0.90 9.38 -16.77
CA GLU A 57 0.03 9.12 -15.62
C GLU A 57 -0.50 7.68 -15.63
N ASP A 58 -1.00 7.20 -16.78
CA ASP A 58 -1.44 5.81 -16.95
C ASP A 58 -0.28 4.82 -16.70
N LEU A 59 0.91 5.10 -17.26
CA LEU A 59 2.11 4.30 -17.04
C LEU A 59 2.53 4.27 -15.56
N HIS A 60 2.46 5.40 -14.86
CA HIS A 60 2.71 5.47 -13.43
C HIS A 60 1.69 4.63 -12.65
N GLY A 61 0.41 4.67 -13.03
CA GLY A 61 -0.64 3.83 -12.44
C GLY A 61 -0.31 2.34 -12.55
N HIS A 62 0.10 1.89 -13.74
CA HIS A 62 0.52 0.51 -13.96
C HIS A 62 1.77 0.12 -13.14
N ARG A 63 2.79 0.99 -13.08
CA ARG A 63 4.00 0.75 -12.27
C ARG A 63 3.68 0.65 -10.77
N ILE A 64 2.84 1.56 -10.26
CA ILE A 64 2.37 1.56 -8.87
C ILE A 64 1.65 0.26 -8.56
N GLY A 65 0.71 -0.18 -9.42
CA GLY A 65 0.00 -1.44 -9.26
C GLY A 65 0.93 -2.66 -9.22
N ALA A 66 1.95 -2.70 -10.09
CA ALA A 66 2.93 -3.79 -10.10
C ALA A 66 3.78 -3.82 -8.81
N ILE A 67 4.18 -2.66 -8.29
CA ILE A 67 4.93 -2.56 -7.03
C ILE A 67 4.06 -2.96 -5.83
N GLU A 68 2.79 -2.57 -5.82
CA GLU A 68 1.81 -2.96 -4.79
C GLU A 68 1.58 -4.47 -4.78
N ALA A 69 1.40 -5.09 -5.95
CA ALA A 69 1.27 -6.53 -6.07
C ALA A 69 2.51 -7.24 -5.49
N ARG A 70 3.71 -6.74 -5.79
CA ARG A 70 4.97 -7.26 -5.23
C ARG A 70 5.04 -7.11 -3.71
N LEU A 71 4.58 -5.99 -3.15
CA LEU A 71 4.52 -5.80 -1.69
C LEU A 71 3.58 -6.79 -1.04
N GLU A 72 2.43 -7.05 -1.65
CA GLU A 72 1.46 -8.03 -1.17
C GLU A 72 2.05 -9.45 -1.19
N THR A 73 2.79 -9.82 -2.24
CA THR A 73 3.54 -11.09 -2.27
C THR A 73 4.56 -11.19 -1.14
N ILE A 74 5.33 -10.13 -0.88
CA ILE A 74 6.31 -10.10 0.22
C ILE A 74 5.60 -10.23 1.58
N ARG A 75 4.48 -9.53 1.76
CA ARG A 75 3.66 -9.57 2.98
C ARG A 75 3.14 -10.97 3.25
N ARG A 76 2.54 -11.62 2.25
CA ARG A 76 2.06 -13.01 2.35
C ARG A 76 3.19 -13.97 2.68
N GLY A 77 4.34 -13.83 2.03
CA GLY A 77 5.51 -14.65 2.32
C GLY A 77 6.05 -14.46 3.75
N ALA A 78 6.03 -13.24 4.29
CA ALA A 78 6.41 -12.98 5.68
C ALA A 78 5.41 -13.61 6.66
N PHE A 79 4.11 -13.48 6.40
CA PHE A 79 3.06 -14.11 7.21
C PHE A 79 3.19 -15.63 7.22
N GLN A 80 3.42 -16.25 6.07
CA GLN A 80 3.62 -17.70 5.96
C GLN A 80 4.84 -18.17 6.77
N LEU A 81 5.95 -17.44 6.74
CA LEU A 81 7.12 -17.76 7.58
C LEU A 81 6.79 -17.64 9.08
N CYS A 82 6.02 -16.64 9.49
CA CYS A 82 5.54 -16.55 10.87
C CYS A 82 4.65 -17.74 11.26
N CYS A 83 3.72 -18.15 10.39
CA CYS A 83 2.90 -19.34 10.63
C CYS A 83 3.74 -20.60 10.77
N LEU A 84 4.73 -20.79 9.88
CA LEU A 84 5.67 -21.91 9.95
C LEU A 84 6.47 -21.91 11.26
N TYR A 85 6.89 -20.75 11.73
CA TYR A 85 7.56 -20.59 13.02
C TYR A 85 6.70 -21.04 14.20
N PHE A 86 5.45 -20.55 14.28
CA PHE A 86 4.54 -20.96 15.36
C PHE A 86 4.17 -22.44 15.26
N ALA A 87 3.94 -22.97 14.06
CA ALA A 87 3.66 -24.39 13.84
C ALA A 87 4.85 -25.26 14.28
N PHE A 88 6.08 -24.89 13.90
CA PHE A 88 7.30 -25.57 14.31
C PHE A 88 7.42 -25.64 15.84
N HIS A 89 7.23 -24.51 16.53
CA HIS A 89 7.30 -24.46 17.98
C HIS A 89 6.14 -25.21 18.66
N GLY A 90 4.93 -25.13 18.12
CA GLY A 90 3.78 -25.89 18.60
C GLY A 90 4.06 -27.40 18.54
N ILE A 91 4.47 -27.91 17.38
CA ILE A 91 4.81 -29.32 17.19
C ILE A 91 5.97 -29.73 18.11
N SER A 92 7.02 -28.91 18.20
CA SER A 92 8.19 -29.20 19.03
C SER A 92 7.82 -29.30 20.52
N LEU A 93 6.99 -28.37 21.02
CA LEU A 93 6.51 -28.38 22.40
C LEU A 93 5.57 -29.56 22.66
N THR A 94 4.65 -29.87 21.73
CA THR A 94 3.77 -31.04 21.85
C THR A 94 4.58 -32.34 21.93
N LEU A 95 5.56 -32.53 21.04
CA LEU A 95 6.43 -33.71 21.06
C LEU A 95 7.22 -33.80 22.36
N LEU A 96 7.78 -32.68 22.83
CA LEU A 96 8.54 -32.63 24.07
C LEU A 96 7.65 -32.98 25.28
N PHE A 97 6.43 -32.43 25.34
CA PHE A 97 5.46 -32.74 26.38
C PHE A 97 5.02 -34.21 26.36
N THR A 98 4.62 -34.73 25.19
CA THR A 98 4.26 -36.16 25.04
C THR A 98 5.41 -37.09 25.43
N SER A 99 6.65 -36.73 25.07
CA SER A 99 7.83 -37.50 25.45
C SER A 99 8.12 -37.47 26.95
N SER A 100 7.78 -36.37 27.63
CA SER A 100 7.95 -36.18 29.07
C SER A 100 6.94 -36.99 29.86
N VAL A 101 5.66 -37.00 29.45
CA VAL A 101 4.59 -37.78 30.10
C VAL A 101 4.88 -39.29 30.03
N ASN A 102 5.45 -39.76 28.92
CA ASN A 102 5.75 -41.18 28.71
C ASN A 102 7.05 -41.66 29.39
N GLN A 103 7.85 -40.78 30.00
CA GLN A 103 9.19 -41.08 30.56
C GLN A 103 9.26 -40.97 32.10
N SER A 104 8.18 -41.31 32.81
CA SER A 104 8.04 -41.14 34.26
C SER A 104 9.12 -41.82 35.14
N GLU A 105 9.97 -42.69 34.59
CA GLU A 105 10.96 -43.47 35.36
C GLU A 105 12.44 -43.18 35.01
N ASP A 106 12.74 -42.40 33.95
CA ASP A 106 14.08 -42.36 33.35
C ASP A 106 14.78 -40.99 33.47
N ARG A 107 15.74 -40.86 34.40
CA ARG A 107 16.66 -39.69 34.59
C ARG A 107 17.45 -39.28 33.32
N ARG A 108 17.33 -40.02 32.22
CA ARG A 108 17.99 -39.78 30.92
C ARG A 108 17.42 -38.57 30.17
N ALA A 109 16.13 -38.25 30.34
CA ALA A 109 15.48 -37.12 29.67
C ALA A 109 16.18 -35.78 29.99
N CYS A 110 16.56 -35.58 31.26
CA CYS A 110 17.23 -34.36 31.71
C CYS A 110 18.72 -34.28 31.32
N LYS A 111 19.32 -35.36 30.80
CA LYS A 111 20.73 -35.36 30.34
C LYS A 111 20.85 -34.96 28.85
N ASN A 112 19.83 -35.27 28.04
CA ASN A 112 19.83 -35.01 26.59
C ASN A 112 18.93 -33.83 26.17
N TRP A 113 18.41 -33.04 27.11
CA TRP A 113 17.55 -31.87 26.87
C TRP A 113 18.16 -30.80 25.95
N TRP A 114 19.50 -30.77 25.85
CA TRP A 114 20.23 -29.81 25.03
C TRP A 114 20.05 -30.06 23.53
N VAL A 115 19.84 -31.31 23.10
CA VAL A 115 19.68 -31.66 21.68
C VAL A 115 18.41 -31.03 21.07
N PRO A 116 17.19 -31.26 21.60
CA PRO A 116 15.98 -30.60 21.10
C PRO A 116 16.02 -29.09 21.29
N SER A 117 16.66 -28.60 22.35
CA SER A 117 16.83 -27.16 22.60
C SER A 117 17.73 -26.48 21.56
N CYS A 118 18.88 -27.07 21.24
CA CYS A 118 19.79 -26.55 20.21
C CYS A 118 19.16 -26.63 18.82
N LEU A 119 18.50 -27.74 18.48
CA LEU A 119 17.80 -27.88 17.21
C LEU A 119 16.71 -26.82 17.06
N SER A 120 15.87 -26.65 18.10
CA SER A 120 14.83 -25.63 18.14
C SER A 120 15.42 -24.23 18.02
N LEU A 121 16.51 -23.91 18.72
CA LEU A 121 17.17 -22.60 18.64
C LEU A 121 17.71 -22.31 17.23
N LEU A 122 18.34 -23.29 16.58
CA LEU A 122 18.89 -23.14 15.23
C LEU A 122 17.79 -22.90 14.19
N THR A 123 16.72 -23.71 14.21
CA THR A 123 15.58 -23.53 13.30
C THR A 123 14.86 -22.20 13.54
N SER A 124 14.70 -21.81 14.81
CA SER A 124 14.15 -20.50 15.19
C SER A 124 14.96 -19.36 14.59
N LEU A 125 16.29 -19.41 14.74
CA LEU A 125 17.19 -18.39 14.23
C LEU A 125 17.09 -18.27 12.70
N VAL A 126 17.06 -19.40 11.99
CA VAL A 126 16.89 -19.42 10.52
C VAL A 126 15.57 -18.78 10.11
N LEU A 127 14.46 -19.13 10.77
CA LEU A 127 13.14 -18.57 10.48
C LEU A 127 13.06 -17.07 10.79
N VAL A 128 13.60 -16.64 11.93
CA VAL A 128 13.68 -15.23 12.30
C VAL A 128 14.52 -14.44 11.31
N CYS A 129 15.67 -14.96 10.89
CA CYS A 129 16.50 -14.34 9.84
C CYS A 129 15.74 -14.24 8.51
N ALA A 130 15.02 -15.29 8.10
CA ALA A 130 14.21 -15.29 6.89
C ALA A 130 13.10 -14.21 6.94
N VAL A 131 12.39 -14.11 8.07
CA VAL A 131 11.40 -13.05 8.32
C VAL A 131 12.05 -11.67 8.26
N GLN A 132 13.22 -11.49 8.88
CA GLN A 132 13.95 -10.23 8.86
C GLN A 132 14.34 -9.79 7.45
N ILE A 133 14.81 -10.73 6.61
CA ILE A 133 15.11 -10.45 5.20
C ILE A 133 13.86 -9.98 4.45
N LYS A 134 12.70 -10.61 4.68
CA LYS A 134 11.42 -10.20 4.08
C LYS A 134 10.99 -8.81 4.54
N ILE A 135 11.12 -8.51 5.84
CA ILE A 135 10.79 -7.20 6.41
C ILE A 135 11.70 -6.10 5.84
N CYS A 136 13.02 -6.34 5.78
CA CYS A 136 13.96 -5.41 5.16
C CYS A 136 13.61 -5.15 3.68
N GLY A 137 13.27 -6.21 2.93
CA GLY A 137 12.80 -6.12 1.55
C GLY A 137 11.50 -5.33 1.43
N TYR A 138 10.53 -5.60 2.30
CA TYR A 138 9.24 -4.90 2.37
C TYR A 138 9.43 -3.40 2.55
N TRP A 139 10.24 -2.98 3.52
CA TRP A 139 10.49 -1.55 3.76
C TRP A 139 11.27 -0.89 2.62
N LYS A 140 12.17 -1.62 1.96
CA LYS A 140 12.89 -1.11 0.78
C LYS A 140 11.91 -0.83 -0.37
N VAL A 141 11.03 -1.77 -0.69
CA VAL A 141 10.03 -1.64 -1.76
C VAL A 141 8.96 -0.63 -1.38
N SER A 142 8.51 -0.60 -0.12
CA SER A 142 7.52 0.36 0.37
C SER A 142 8.04 1.81 0.27
N ARG A 143 9.30 2.04 0.64
CA ARG A 143 9.93 3.36 0.41
C ARG A 143 10.02 3.73 -1.07
N HIS A 144 10.24 2.76 -1.94
CA HIS A 144 10.24 3.02 -3.39
C HIS A 144 8.84 3.38 -3.89
N LEU A 145 7.81 2.64 -3.48
CA LEU A 145 6.41 2.93 -3.80
C LEU A 145 6.00 4.33 -3.34
N GLN A 146 6.41 4.74 -2.14
CA GLN A 146 6.10 6.08 -1.64
C GLN A 146 6.73 7.20 -2.47
N ARG A 147 7.91 6.97 -3.07
CA ARG A 147 8.54 7.91 -4.01
C ARG A 147 7.77 7.97 -5.32
N GLU A 148 7.49 6.80 -5.91
CA GLU A 148 6.72 6.72 -7.16
C GLU A 148 5.34 7.40 -7.02
N ARG A 149 4.64 7.18 -5.90
CA ARG A 149 3.37 7.87 -5.63
C ARG A 149 3.53 9.38 -5.43
N ALA A 150 4.65 9.84 -4.86
CA ALA A 150 4.91 11.26 -4.71
C ALA A 150 5.16 11.93 -6.06
N ASP A 151 5.93 11.28 -6.94
CA ASP A 151 6.19 11.75 -8.30
C ASP A 151 4.91 11.71 -9.15
N GLY A 152 4.11 10.64 -9.04
CA GLY A 152 2.79 10.57 -9.69
C GLY A 152 1.84 11.69 -9.26
N ARG A 153 1.78 12.01 -7.95
CA ARG A 153 1.00 13.16 -7.46
C ARG A 153 1.51 14.50 -7.98
N ALA A 154 2.82 14.65 -8.17
CA ALA A 154 3.39 15.87 -8.74
C ALA A 154 2.98 16.02 -10.21
N LEU A 155 3.02 14.92 -10.97
CA LEU A 155 2.55 14.87 -12.36
C LEU A 155 1.06 15.23 -12.49
N THR A 156 0.18 14.64 -11.67
CA THR A 156 -1.25 14.96 -11.69
C THR A 156 -1.50 16.45 -11.39
N ARG A 157 -0.73 17.07 -10.47
CA ARG A 157 -0.81 18.52 -10.22
C ARG A 157 -0.34 19.35 -11.41
N SER A 158 0.74 18.95 -12.08
CA SER A 158 1.21 19.62 -13.30
C SER A 158 0.17 19.53 -14.43
N ILE A 159 -0.49 18.39 -14.58
CA ILE A 159 -1.62 18.22 -15.52
C ILE A 159 -2.77 19.16 -15.16
N GLN A 160 -3.13 19.28 -13.87
CA GLN A 160 -4.16 20.21 -13.41
C GLN A 160 -3.77 21.67 -13.64
N GLU A 161 -2.52 22.06 -13.35
CA GLU A 161 -2.03 23.41 -13.65
C GLU A 161 -2.07 23.72 -15.15
N LEU A 162 -1.69 22.77 -16.00
CA LEU A 162 -1.77 22.89 -17.45
C LEU A 162 -3.22 23.06 -17.91
N ARG A 163 -4.14 22.27 -17.35
CA ARG A 163 -5.59 22.39 -17.62
C ARG A 163 -6.18 23.72 -17.16
N MET A 164 -5.66 24.32 -16.08
CA MET A 164 -6.15 25.60 -15.56
C MET A 164 -5.53 26.82 -16.25
N LYS A 165 -4.27 26.74 -16.69
CA LYS A 165 -3.51 27.87 -17.27
C LYS A 165 -3.55 27.92 -18.79
N GLY A 166 -3.84 26.80 -19.46
CA GLY A 166 -3.94 26.74 -20.92
C GLY A 166 -2.67 27.23 -21.61
N ALA A 167 -2.82 28.23 -22.50
CA ALA A 167 -1.73 28.79 -23.29
C ALA A 167 -0.73 29.66 -22.50
N SER A 168 -1.06 30.03 -21.26
CA SER A 168 -0.14 30.75 -20.35
C SER A 168 0.79 29.82 -19.57
N PHE A 169 0.68 28.50 -19.80
CA PHE A 169 1.54 27.53 -19.15
C PHE A 169 2.94 27.56 -19.75
N ASP A 170 3.95 27.72 -18.90
CA ASP A 170 5.34 27.70 -19.35
C ASP A 170 5.77 26.27 -19.68
N LEU A 171 5.97 25.99 -20.97
CA LEU A 171 6.41 24.70 -21.51
C LEU A 171 7.80 24.28 -20.99
N SER A 172 8.60 25.20 -20.46
CA SER A 172 9.90 24.89 -19.85
C SER A 172 9.79 24.34 -18.43
N LYS A 173 8.60 24.42 -17.81
CA LYS A 173 8.33 23.95 -16.45
C LYS A 173 8.08 22.44 -16.44
N GLU A 174 9.16 21.68 -16.40
CA GLU A 174 9.12 20.23 -16.28
C GLU A 174 8.44 19.82 -14.96
N PRO A 175 7.64 18.73 -14.91
CA PRO A 175 7.05 18.23 -13.68
C PRO A 175 8.17 18.05 -12.66
N GLN A 176 8.10 18.82 -11.57
CA GLN A 176 9.11 18.79 -10.51
C GLN A 176 9.04 17.40 -9.88
N THR A 177 9.87 16.48 -10.37
CA THR A 177 10.20 15.25 -9.67
C THR A 177 10.61 15.66 -8.27
N SER A 178 10.05 15.01 -7.26
CA SER A 178 10.20 15.41 -5.87
C SER A 178 11.69 15.32 -5.47
N LYS A 179 12.47 16.36 -5.76
CA LYS A 179 13.85 16.50 -5.31
C LYS A 179 13.79 16.49 -3.80
N ARG A 180 14.30 15.40 -3.24
CA ARG A 180 14.37 15.06 -1.81
C ARG A 180 14.50 16.32 -0.95
N MET A 181 13.38 16.81 -0.44
CA MET A 181 13.41 17.83 0.61
C MET A 181 14.20 17.23 1.77
N LYS A 182 15.30 17.90 2.15
CA LYS A 182 16.11 17.52 3.31
C LYS A 182 15.23 17.69 4.54
N SER A 183 14.73 16.56 5.04
CA SER A 183 13.86 16.48 6.20
C SER A 183 14.53 17.12 7.42
N SER A 184 13.76 17.92 8.15
CA SER A 184 14.19 18.68 9.31
C SER A 184 14.53 17.77 10.51
N SER A 185 15.31 18.31 11.44
CA SER A 185 15.88 17.68 12.65
C SER A 185 14.92 16.77 13.44
N VAL A 186 13.60 17.01 13.37
CA VAL A 186 12.57 16.20 14.03
C VAL A 186 12.61 14.73 13.59
N GLU A 187 12.97 14.42 12.34
CA GLU A 187 13.01 13.03 11.88
C GLU A 187 14.09 12.20 12.60
N ILE A 188 15.13 12.84 13.15
CA ILE A 188 16.24 12.16 13.82
C ILE A 188 15.79 11.53 15.14
N LYS A 189 14.94 12.22 15.91
CA LYS A 189 14.45 11.73 17.22
C LYS A 189 13.52 10.51 17.08
N TRP A 190 12.78 10.41 15.98
CA TRP A 190 11.83 9.31 15.73
C TRP A 190 12.43 8.12 14.95
N ARG A 191 13.69 8.21 14.50
CA ARG A 191 14.39 7.09 13.86
C ARG A 191 14.40 5.81 14.68
N PRO A 192 14.78 5.81 15.98
CA PRO A 192 14.80 4.58 16.77
C PRO A 192 13.41 3.99 16.96
N LEU A 193 12.39 4.82 17.22
CA LEU A 193 11.02 4.33 17.38
C LEU A 193 10.46 3.76 16.06
N ARG A 194 10.72 4.45 14.94
CA ARG A 194 10.33 3.98 13.61
C ARG A 194 11.07 2.69 13.26
N TRP A 195 12.35 2.55 13.62
CA TRP A 195 13.08 1.30 13.43
C TRP A 195 12.49 0.17 14.29
N CYS A 196 12.16 0.44 15.55
CA CYS A 196 11.54 -0.54 16.44
C CYS A 196 10.18 -0.98 15.89
N SER A 197 9.32 -0.03 15.47
CA SER A 197 8.02 -0.37 14.87
C SER A 197 8.16 -1.15 13.56
N GLN A 198 9.19 -0.86 12.77
CA GLN A 198 9.50 -1.57 11.53
C GLN A 198 9.94 -3.03 11.77
N ASN A 199 10.58 -3.31 12.90
CA ASN A 199 11.12 -4.62 13.27
C ASN A 199 10.34 -5.28 14.42
N LEU A 200 9.16 -4.77 14.78
CA LEU A 200 8.35 -5.24 15.90
C LEU A 200 8.11 -6.75 15.81
N VAL A 201 7.75 -7.24 14.62
CA VAL A 201 7.51 -8.67 14.36
C VAL A 201 8.75 -9.50 14.69
N THR A 202 9.93 -9.11 14.20
CA THR A 202 11.20 -9.80 14.48
C THR A 202 11.52 -9.80 15.97
N ILE A 203 11.32 -8.68 16.65
CA ILE A 203 11.53 -8.55 18.10
C ILE A 203 10.58 -9.50 18.85
N CYS A 204 9.30 -9.54 18.50
CA CYS A 204 8.34 -10.45 19.10
C CYS A 204 8.73 -11.93 18.90
N LEU A 205 9.19 -12.30 17.70
CA LEU A 205 9.65 -13.66 17.44
C LEU A 205 10.88 -14.02 18.28
N LEU A 206 11.87 -13.12 18.36
CA LEU A 206 13.06 -13.32 19.21
C LEU A 206 12.70 -13.46 20.69
N CYS A 207 11.79 -12.63 21.20
CA CYS A 207 11.29 -12.74 22.57
C CYS A 207 10.61 -14.09 22.79
N PHE A 208 9.81 -14.56 21.85
CA PHE A 208 9.16 -15.87 21.93
C PHE A 208 10.18 -17.02 21.92
N THR A 209 11.21 -16.96 21.07
CA THR A 209 12.32 -17.93 21.10
C THR A 209 13.00 -17.95 22.47
N GLY A 210 13.24 -16.76 23.03
CA GLY A 210 13.85 -16.60 24.36
C GLY A 210 13.00 -17.16 25.50
N MET A 211 11.68 -17.19 25.37
CA MET A 211 10.77 -17.82 26.34
C MET A 211 10.66 -19.33 26.15
N ILE A 212 10.74 -19.83 24.92
CA ILE A 212 10.67 -21.27 24.64
C ILE A 212 11.92 -22.00 25.12
N PHE A 213 13.09 -21.37 25.01
CA PHE A 213 14.35 -21.97 25.44
C PHE A 213 14.36 -22.46 26.91
N PRO A 214 13.97 -21.65 27.92
CA PRO A 214 13.83 -22.14 29.29
C PRO A 214 12.67 -23.14 29.44
N ALA A 215 11.56 -22.97 28.73
CA ALA A 215 10.44 -23.92 28.78
C ALA A 215 10.86 -25.34 28.36
N CYS A 216 11.70 -25.47 27.32
CA CYS A 216 12.28 -26.75 26.90
C CYS A 216 13.15 -27.43 27.98
N LYS A 217 13.68 -26.67 28.94
CA LYS A 217 14.39 -27.19 30.12
C LYS A 217 13.44 -27.54 31.27
N PHE A 218 12.46 -26.67 31.55
CA PHE A 218 11.55 -26.85 32.67
C PHE A 218 10.61 -28.04 32.49
N ILE A 219 10.10 -28.30 31.28
CA ILE A 219 9.16 -29.41 31.04
C ILE A 219 9.73 -30.80 31.38
N PRO A 220 10.96 -31.18 30.95
CA PRO A 220 11.51 -32.51 31.24
C PRO A 220 12.30 -32.62 32.55
N CYS A 221 12.62 -31.52 33.23
CA CYS A 221 13.48 -31.50 34.42
C CYS A 221 12.85 -30.85 35.67
N GLY A 222 11.64 -30.30 35.57
CA GLY A 222 10.90 -29.69 36.68
C GLY A 222 9.81 -30.62 37.18
#